data_AF-A0A497NZV8-F1
#
_entry.id   AF-A0A497NZV8-F1
#
_cell.length_a   1.000
_cell.length_b   1.000
_cell.length_c   1.000
_cell.angle_alpha   90.00
_cell.angle_beta   90.00
_cell.angle_gamma   90.00
#
_symmetry.space_group_name_H-M   'P 1'
#
loop_
_entity.id
_entity.type
_entity.pdbx_description
1 polymer ?
#
loop_
_entity_poly.entity_id
_entity_poly.type
_entity_poly.pdbx_seq_one_letter_code
_entity_poly.pdbx_strand_id
1 'polypeptide(L)'
;MKIKARALRHRVWFKILSKAERAIIDLTIKCVERIRSRILTNVISKILDKILKTLKNNFLDIVNKVGRETVERLCRIAKKWGNKAASSWKYDLVFIRFLGINATNTWMTYK
;
A
#
# COMPACT_ATOMS: atom_id res chain seq x y z
N MET A 1 17.84 -1.47 -4.90
CA MET A 1 16.85 -0.44 -4.49
C MET A 1 15.50 -1.08 -4.13
N LYS A 2 15.17 -1.19 -2.83
CA LYS A 2 13.95 -1.90 -2.35
C LYS A 2 12.63 -1.28 -2.86
N ILE A 3 12.59 0.03 -3.06
CA ILE A 3 11.39 0.75 -3.53
C ILE A 3 11.02 0.36 -4.97
N LYS A 4 12.01 0.29 -5.88
CA LYS A 4 11.79 -0.13 -7.27
C LYS A 4 11.18 -1.54 -7.34
N ALA A 5 11.72 -2.49 -6.57
CA ALA A 5 11.19 -3.85 -6.50
C ALA A 5 9.72 -3.88 -6.04
N ARG A 6 9.38 -3.08 -5.01
CA ARG A 6 7.99 -2.94 -4.54
C ARG A 6 7.08 -2.33 -5.61
N ALA A 7 7.53 -1.28 -6.29
CA ALA A 7 6.77 -0.62 -7.35
C ALA A 7 6.48 -1.55 -8.54
N LEU A 8 7.43 -2.43 -8.89
CA LEU A 8 7.26 -3.44 -9.93
C LEU A 8 6.22 -4.49 -9.52
N ARG A 9 6.31 -5.04 -8.31
CA ARG A 9 5.35 -6.05 -7.82
C ARG A 9 3.90 -5.56 -7.82
N HIS A 10 3.68 -4.29 -7.45
CA HIS A 10 2.34 -3.70 -7.45
C HIS A 10 1.95 -3.07 -8.80
N ARG A 11 2.72 -3.29 -9.88
CA ARG A 11 2.53 -2.70 -11.23
C ARG A 11 2.48 -1.16 -11.26
N VAL A 12 2.80 -0.50 -10.15
CA VAL A 12 2.86 0.97 -10.01
C VAL A 12 3.93 1.54 -10.94
N TRP A 13 5.05 0.85 -11.10
CA TRP A 13 6.18 1.29 -11.93
C TRP A 13 5.78 1.64 -13.37
N PHE A 14 4.91 0.86 -13.99
CA PHE A 14 4.48 1.09 -15.37
C PHE A 14 3.20 1.93 -15.48
N LYS A 15 2.40 1.98 -14.41
CA LYS A 15 1.11 2.68 -14.41
C LYS A 15 1.25 4.20 -14.23
N ILE A 16 2.16 4.64 -13.36
CA ILE A 16 2.24 6.06 -12.95
C ILE A 16 3.47 6.80 -13.44
N LEU A 17 4.52 6.09 -13.87
CA LEU A 17 5.78 6.71 -14.27
C LEU A 17 5.86 6.88 -15.79
N SER A 18 6.25 8.07 -16.22
CA SER A 18 6.58 8.34 -17.62
C SER A 18 7.83 7.56 -18.04
N LYS A 19 8.05 7.45 -19.35
CA LYS A 19 9.27 6.83 -19.90
C LYS A 19 10.53 7.57 -19.41
N ALA A 20 10.47 8.90 -19.29
CA ALA A 20 11.56 9.72 -18.79
C ALA A 20 11.83 9.50 -17.29
N GLU A 21 10.79 9.47 -16.45
CA GLU A 21 10.94 9.23 -15.00
C GLU A 21 11.59 7.86 -14.73
N ARG A 22 11.19 6.83 -15.48
CA ARG A 22 11.80 5.49 -15.39
C ARG A 22 13.26 5.50 -15.83
N ALA A 23 13.57 6.13 -16.96
CA ALA A 23 14.93 6.24 -17.47
C ALA A 23 15.86 6.98 -16.49
N ILE A 24 15.39 8.05 -15.84
CA ILE A 24 16.16 8.79 -14.82
C ILE A 24 16.54 7.87 -13.67
N ILE A 25 15.58 7.12 -13.12
CA ILE A 25 15.85 6.18 -12.02
C ILE A 25 16.80 5.07 -12.48
N ASP A 26 16.56 4.49 -13.65
CA ASP A 26 17.36 3.38 -14.16
C ASP A 26 18.81 3.78 -14.43
N LEU A 27 19.03 4.95 -15.05
CA LEU A 27 20.36 5.53 -15.26
C LEU A 27 21.02 5.88 -13.93
N THR A 28 20.28 6.45 -12.97
CA THR A 28 20.85 6.77 -11.65
C THR A 28 21.33 5.50 -10.96
N ILE A 29 20.54 4.43 -10.96
CA ILE A 29 20.93 3.15 -10.36
C ILE A 29 22.17 2.56 -11.05
N LYS A 30 22.28 2.71 -12.38
CA LYS A 30 23.36 2.10 -13.17
C LYS A 30 24.67 2.91 -13.14
N CYS A 31 24.58 4.24 -13.11
CA CYS A 31 25.72 5.13 -13.38
C CYS A 31 26.19 5.91 -12.15
N VAL A 32 25.41 5.96 -11.07
CA VAL A 32 25.69 6.84 -9.93
C VAL A 32 25.73 6.05 -8.63
N GLU A 33 26.93 5.90 -8.07
CA GLU A 33 27.13 5.28 -6.76
C GLU A 33 26.65 6.19 -5.63
N ARG A 34 26.95 7.50 -5.72
CA ARG A 34 26.48 8.52 -4.77
C ARG A 34 26.09 9.81 -5.48
N ILE A 35 24.84 10.23 -5.28
CA ILE A 35 24.30 11.45 -5.90
C ILE A 35 24.87 12.66 -5.16
N ARG A 36 25.72 13.45 -5.84
CA ARG A 36 26.26 14.73 -5.32
C ARG A 36 25.44 15.94 -5.76
N SER A 37 24.71 15.83 -6.87
CA SER A 37 23.91 16.93 -7.43
C SER A 37 22.60 17.11 -6.66
N ARG A 38 22.38 18.31 -6.11
CA ARG A 38 21.12 18.69 -5.44
C ARG A 38 19.91 18.61 -6.37
N ILE A 39 20.10 18.98 -7.64
CA ILE A 39 19.04 18.95 -8.65
C ILE A 39 18.58 17.52 -8.89
N LEU A 40 19.53 16.60 -9.09
CA LEU A 40 19.24 15.19 -9.32
C LEU A 40 18.55 14.55 -8.10
N THR A 41 19.01 14.87 -6.88
CA THR A 41 18.34 14.43 -5.65
C THR A 41 16.89 14.90 -5.57
N ASN A 42 16.61 16.15 -5.92
CA ASN A 42 15.25 16.69 -5.88
C ASN A 42 14.34 15.98 -6.90
N VAL A 43 14.83 15.76 -8.13
CA VAL A 43 14.09 15.04 -9.18
C VAL A 43 13.77 13.60 -8.73
N ILE A 44 14.75 12.87 -8.22
CA ILE A 44 14.55 11.49 -7.73
C ILE A 44 13.58 11.47 -6.56
N SER A 45 13.68 12.42 -5.63
CA SER A 45 12.79 12.50 -4.46
C SER A 45 11.34 12.69 -4.90
N LYS A 46 11.07 13.55 -5.88
CA LYS A 46 9.73 13.73 -6.45
C LYS A 46 9.18 12.44 -7.08
N ILE A 47 10.02 11.71 -7.81
CA ILE A 47 9.64 10.42 -8.42
C ILE A 47 9.34 9.38 -7.32
N LEU A 48 10.17 9.33 -6.29
CA LEU A 48 9.98 8.43 -5.13
C LEU A 48 8.69 8.74 -4.37
N ASP A 49 8.41 10.01 -4.12
CA ASP A 49 7.17 10.44 -3.45
C ASP A 49 5.94 10.03 -4.24
N LYS A 50 5.98 10.17 -5.57
CA LYS A 50 4.90 9.74 -6.46
C LYS A 50 4.64 8.23 -6.30
N ILE A 51 5.69 7.42 -6.32
CA ILE A 51 5.61 5.96 -6.12
C ILE A 51 5.05 5.62 -4.73
N LEU A 52 5.60 6.23 -3.68
CA LEU A 52 5.23 5.93 -2.29
C LEU A 52 3.78 6.32 -1.99
N LYS A 53 3.32 7.48 -2.48
CA LYS A 53 1.92 7.91 -2.36
C LYS A 53 0.98 6.92 -3.04
N THR A 54 1.27 6.51 -4.27
CA THR A 54 0.44 5.52 -4.98
C THR A 54 0.44 4.16 -4.28
N LEU A 55 1.59 3.69 -3.80
CA LEU A 55 1.68 2.44 -3.05
C LEU A 55 0.90 2.48 -1.74
N LYS A 56 0.97 3.60 -1.01
CA LYS A 56 0.26 3.79 0.26
C LYS A 56 -1.26 3.81 0.05
N ASN A 57 -1.73 4.56 -0.95
CA ASN A 57 -3.15 4.65 -1.26
C ASN A 57 -3.70 3.28 -1.66
N ASN A 58 -3.03 2.59 -2.59
CA ASN A 58 -3.47 1.26 -3.03
C ASN A 58 -3.46 0.23 -1.89
N PHE A 59 -2.47 0.29 -0.99
CA PHE A 59 -2.45 -0.58 0.20
C PHE A 59 -3.61 -0.27 1.15
N LEU A 60 -3.86 1.01 1.45
CA LEU A 60 -4.97 1.41 2.31
C LEU A 60 -6.33 1.04 1.70
N ASP A 61 -6.48 1.15 0.39
CA ASP A 61 -7.71 0.75 -0.31
C ASP A 61 -7.96 -0.75 -0.16
N ILE A 62 -6.93 -1.58 -0.34
CA ILE A 62 -7.02 -3.04 -0.13
C ILE A 62 -7.36 -3.34 1.33
N VAL A 63 -6.66 -2.72 2.29
CA VAL A 63 -6.90 -2.91 3.73
C VAL A 63 -8.33 -2.51 4.10
N ASN A 64 -8.82 -1.37 3.62
CA ASN A 64 -10.18 -0.91 3.92
C ASN A 64 -11.22 -1.83 3.30
N LYS A 65 -11.00 -2.32 2.07
CA LYS A 65 -11.92 -3.25 1.39
C LYS A 65 -12.02 -4.57 2.16
N VAL A 66 -10.87 -5.23 2.37
CA VAL A 66 -10.80 -6.51 3.08
C VAL A 66 -11.30 -6.37 4.52
N GLY A 67 -10.93 -5.27 5.18
CA GLY A 67 -11.37 -4.96 6.54
C GLY A 67 -12.89 -4.83 6.65
N ARG A 68 -13.54 -4.12 5.72
CA ARG A 68 -15.01 -3.97 5.72
C ARG A 68 -15.71 -5.31 5.52
N GLU A 69 -15.29 -6.09 4.54
CA GLU A 69 -15.83 -7.43 4.27
C GLU A 69 -15.68 -8.34 5.51
N THR A 70 -14.53 -8.27 6.19
CA THR A 70 -14.24 -9.04 7.40
C THR A 70 -15.12 -8.62 8.57
N VAL A 71 -15.26 -7.32 8.81
CA VAL A 71 -16.09 -6.78 9.90
C VAL A 71 -17.56 -7.13 9.70
N GLU A 72 -18.09 -7.03 8.48
CA GLU A 72 -19.49 -7.40 8.21
C GLU A 72 -19.77 -8.86 8.56
N ARG A 73 -18.87 -9.77 8.18
CA ARG A 73 -18.97 -11.19 8.55
C ARG A 73 -18.92 -11.37 10.06
N LEU A 74 -18.02 -10.67 10.75
CA LEU A 74 -17.85 -10.76 12.19
C LEU A 74 -19.07 -10.23 12.96
N CYS A 75 -19.60 -9.08 12.55
CA CYS A 75 -20.83 -8.50 13.08
C CYS A 75 -22.01 -9.47 12.95
N ARG A 76 -22.13 -10.16 11.81
CA ARG A 76 -23.19 -11.15 11.58
C ARG A 76 -23.07 -12.34 12.55
N ILE A 77 -21.85 -12.83 12.80
CA ILE A 77 -21.60 -13.91 13.76
C ILE A 77 -21.93 -13.46 15.19
N ALA A 78 -21.40 -12.31 15.60
CA ALA A 78 -21.61 -11.78 16.95
C ALA A 78 -23.09 -11.50 17.25
N LYS A 79 -23.85 -11.02 16.26
CA LYS A 79 -25.33 -10.87 16.38
C LYS A 79 -26.03 -12.20 16.61
N LYS A 80 -25.63 -13.27 15.90
CA LYS A 80 -26.19 -14.61 16.11
C LYS A 80 -25.89 -15.15 17.52
N TRP A 81 -24.78 -14.73 18.11
CA TRP A 81 -24.42 -15.02 19.49
C TRP A 81 -25.10 -14.11 20.53
N GLY A 82 -26.02 -13.23 20.11
CA GLY A 82 -26.78 -12.34 21.00
C GLY A 82 -26.14 -10.97 21.24
N ASN A 83 -24.94 -10.69 20.70
CA ASN A 83 -24.31 -9.38 20.84
C ASN A 83 -24.85 -8.38 19.81
N LYS A 84 -25.91 -7.65 20.19
CA LYS A 84 -26.54 -6.62 19.35
C LYS A 84 -25.62 -5.41 19.09
N ALA A 85 -24.73 -5.09 20.04
CA ALA A 85 -23.79 -3.97 19.96
C ALA A 85 -22.75 -4.16 18.85
N ALA A 86 -22.47 -5.40 18.43
CA ALA A 86 -21.55 -5.68 17.33
C ALA A 86 -21.92 -4.96 16.02
N SER A 87 -23.17 -4.52 15.84
CA SER A 87 -23.57 -3.67 14.71
C SER A 87 -22.74 -2.40 14.55
N SER A 88 -22.20 -1.86 15.64
CA SER A 88 -21.45 -0.60 15.63
C SER A 88 -20.01 -0.76 15.12
N TRP A 89 -19.45 -1.96 15.15
CA TRP A 89 -18.05 -2.23 14.80
C TRP A 89 -17.71 -1.89 13.34
N LYS A 90 -18.71 -1.94 12.45
CA LYS A 90 -18.57 -1.54 11.04
C LYS A 90 -18.39 -0.03 10.82
N TYR A 91 -18.56 0.78 11.86
CA TYR A 91 -18.33 2.22 11.81
C TYR A 91 -16.98 2.61 12.42
N ASP A 92 -16.32 1.69 13.11
CA ASP A 92 -14.99 1.91 13.66
C ASP A 92 -13.93 1.67 12.57
N LEU A 93 -13.40 2.78 12.02
CA LEU A 93 -12.38 2.74 10.99
C LEU A 93 -11.06 2.13 11.49
N VAL A 94 -10.72 2.31 12.76
CA VAL A 94 -9.50 1.73 13.35
C VAL A 94 -9.64 0.23 13.41
N PHE A 95 -10.81 -0.26 13.85
CA PHE A 95 -11.12 -1.69 13.89
C PHE A 95 -11.13 -2.33 12.49
N ILE A 96 -11.77 -1.67 11.51
CA ILE A 96 -11.75 -2.10 10.10
C ILE A 96 -10.32 -2.24 9.59
N ARG A 97 -9.47 -1.23 9.83
CA ARG A 97 -8.07 -1.24 9.36
C ARG A 97 -7.24 -2.30 10.08
N PHE A 98 -7.43 -2.47 11.38
CA PHE A 98 -6.76 -3.52 12.15
C PHE A 98 -7.04 -4.91 11.57
N LEU A 99 -8.31 -5.22 11.31
CA LEU A 99 -8.71 -6.49 10.71
C LEU A 99 -8.22 -6.62 9.27
N GLY A 100 -8.30 -5.54 8.48
CA GLY A 100 -7.78 -5.52 7.11
C GLY A 100 -6.28 -5.80 7.04
N ILE A 101 -5.47 -5.17 7.91
CA ILE A 101 -4.02 -5.41 7.99
C ILE A 101 -3.75 -6.87 8.38
N ASN A 102 -4.39 -7.37 9.44
CA ASN A 102 -4.20 -8.74 9.90
C ASN A 102 -4.59 -9.79 8.84
N ALA A 103 -5.68 -9.55 8.11
CA ALA A 103 -6.03 -10.35 6.96
C ALA A 103 -4.92 -10.26 5.91
N THR A 104 -4.56 -9.07 5.41
CA THR A 104 -3.53 -8.94 4.36
C THR A 104 -2.18 -9.56 4.72
N ASN A 105 -1.79 -9.54 6.00
CA ASN A 105 -0.57 -10.16 6.49
C ASN A 105 -0.66 -11.70 6.53
N THR A 106 -1.82 -12.25 6.91
CA THR A 106 -2.05 -13.70 6.87
C THR A 106 -2.03 -14.23 5.44
N TRP A 107 -2.62 -13.53 4.46
CA TRP A 107 -2.50 -13.90 3.03
C TRP A 107 -1.06 -13.92 2.50
N MET A 108 -0.15 -13.14 3.09
CA MET A 108 1.26 -13.09 2.69
C MET A 108 2.16 -14.09 3.43
N THR A 109 1.66 -14.77 4.46
CA THR A 109 2.45 -15.74 5.26
C THR A 109 2.20 -17.20 4.86
N TYR A 110 1.10 -17.49 4.16
CA TYR A 110 0.78 -18.84 3.67
C TYR A 110 1.12 -19.06 2.17
N LYS A 111 2.03 -18.26 1.61
CA LYS A 111 2.51 -18.38 0.23
C LYS A 111 4.02 -18.28 0.18
#